data_AF-A0A813DPQ7-F1
#
_entry.id   AF-A0A813DPQ7-F1
#
_cell.length_a   1.000
_cell.length_b   1.000
_cell.length_c   1.000
_cell.angle_alpha   90.00
_cell.angle_beta   90.00
_cell.angle_gamma   90.00
#
_symmetry.space_group_name_H-M   'P 1'
#
loop_
_entity.id
_entity.type
_entity.pdbx_description
1 polymer ?
#
loop_
_entity_poly.entity_id
_entity_poly.type
_entity_poly.pdbx_seq_one_letter_code
_entity_poly.pdbx_strand_id
1 'polypeptide(L)'
;MAELPEPLVLKVMRLRRPHTMPPDASIEAVDVPKLLLPMSLTQSLVGEHFTGYLNLSNISAIAVKDVGLKVELQIGNTSKYTLFNSAVSPVASLEAGDFFDAVVESSLRDAGVYVLTCIISYAAPGTGEQRTFSRSYRFPAIQPFAVSHRIAQLDRQLLVECSVENATQGSIYLSSSRLDCAEGLKATLLSGADDDGGGSSMQLLKKGGSHSLVFTVTSSDDSLDSLA
;
A
#
# COMPACT_ATOMS: atom_id res chain seq x y z
N MET A 1 -19.75 18.88 -36.26
CA MET A 1 -20.38 17.73 -35.56
C MET A 1 -20.01 17.84 -34.10
N ALA A 2 -20.99 18.00 -33.20
CA ALA A 2 -20.74 18.02 -31.77
C ALA A 2 -20.48 16.59 -31.30
N GLU A 3 -19.38 16.36 -30.59
CA GLU A 3 -19.06 15.09 -29.96
C GLU A 3 -20.10 14.84 -28.84
N LEU A 4 -20.86 13.75 -28.92
CA LEU A 4 -21.77 13.39 -27.83
C LEU A 4 -20.96 13.05 -26.57
N PRO A 5 -21.39 13.47 -25.37
CA PRO A 5 -20.70 13.13 -24.13
C PRO A 5 -20.60 11.61 -23.93
N GLU A 6 -19.50 11.16 -23.32
CA GLU A 6 -19.30 9.75 -22.97
C GLU A 6 -20.48 9.25 -22.10
N PRO A 7 -21.15 8.13 -22.45
CA PRO A 7 -22.34 7.66 -21.72
C PRO A 7 -22.00 7.07 -20.34
N LEU A 8 -20.74 6.70 -20.14
CA LEU A 8 -20.24 6.07 -18.93
C LEU A 8 -19.35 7.04 -18.15
N VAL A 9 -19.55 7.10 -16.83
CA VAL A 9 -18.71 7.88 -15.92
C VAL A 9 -18.01 6.95 -14.95
N LEU A 10 -16.68 7.04 -14.89
CA LEU A 10 -15.86 6.32 -13.91
C LEU A 10 -15.60 7.20 -12.69
N LYS A 11 -15.92 6.68 -11.51
CA LYS A 11 -15.50 7.21 -10.21
C LYS A 11 -14.56 6.20 -9.55
N VAL A 12 -13.46 6.71 -9.00
CA VAL A 12 -12.46 5.90 -8.30
C VAL A 12 -12.30 6.44 -6.89
N MET A 13 -12.21 5.56 -5.89
CA MET A 13 -12.01 5.92 -4.50
C MET A 13 -10.93 5.03 -3.90
N ARG A 14 -10.00 5.60 -3.13
CA ARG A 14 -9.07 4.81 -2.32
C ARG A 14 -9.76 4.44 -1.02
N LEU A 15 -9.83 3.15 -0.71
CA LEU A 15 -10.31 2.66 0.57
C LEU A 15 -9.15 2.59 1.56
N ARG A 16 -9.42 2.93 2.83
CA ARG A 16 -8.50 2.73 3.94
C ARG A 16 -9.21 1.96 5.03
N ARG A 17 -8.50 1.03 5.67
CA ARG A 17 -8.98 0.46 6.92
C ARG A 17 -9.05 1.58 7.96
N PRO A 18 -10.15 1.70 8.72
CA PRO A 18 -10.17 2.55 9.91
C PRO A 18 -9.02 2.10 10.81
N HIS A 19 -8.12 3.01 11.19
CA HIS A 19 -7.08 2.67 12.15
C HIS A 19 -7.75 2.36 13.50
N THR A 20 -7.64 1.13 13.98
CA THR A 20 -7.99 0.82 15.37
C THR A 20 -6.92 1.43 16.25
N MET A 21 -7.33 2.35 17.11
CA MET A 21 -6.47 2.98 18.10
C MET A 21 -5.83 1.93 19.01
N PRO A 22 -4.59 2.11 19.49
CA PRO A 22 -4.18 1.52 20.75
C PRO A 22 -5.11 2.05 21.86
N PRO A 23 -5.43 1.23 22.88
CA PRO A 23 -6.47 1.53 23.87
C PRO A 23 -6.33 2.87 24.61
N ASP A 24 -5.13 3.48 24.63
CA ASP A 24 -4.81 4.65 25.45
C ASP A 24 -4.71 5.99 24.71
N ALA A 25 -5.03 6.05 23.41
CA ALA A 25 -4.91 7.30 22.65
C ALA A 25 -6.18 8.19 22.78
N SER A 26 -5.99 9.48 23.01
CA SER A 26 -7.07 10.46 23.21
C SER A 26 -7.79 10.80 21.90
N ILE A 27 -9.13 10.87 21.96
CA ILE A 27 -10.07 11.04 20.83
C ILE A 27 -9.79 12.32 20.00
N GLU A 28 -9.07 13.30 20.52
CA GLU A 28 -8.68 14.51 19.78
C GLU A 28 -7.60 14.28 18.70
N ALA A 29 -6.91 13.13 18.71
CA ALA A 29 -5.95 12.75 17.68
C ALA A 29 -6.59 12.07 16.45
N VAL A 30 -7.92 12.01 16.39
CA VAL A 30 -8.67 11.27 15.37
C VAL A 30 -8.68 12.05 14.04
N ASP A 31 -7.87 11.60 13.08
CA ASP A 31 -8.17 11.85 11.67
C ASP A 31 -9.20 10.80 11.23
N VAL A 32 -10.49 11.13 11.41
CA VAL A 32 -11.61 10.30 10.94
C VAL A 32 -11.34 10.02 9.46
N PRO A 33 -11.41 8.76 8.97
CA PRO A 33 -11.19 8.48 7.55
C PRO A 33 -12.27 9.18 6.74
N LYS A 34 -11.96 10.41 6.32
CA LYS A 34 -12.74 11.15 5.35
C LYS A 34 -12.81 10.25 4.12
N LEU A 35 -13.99 10.16 3.52
CA LEU A 35 -14.14 9.59 2.18
C LEU A 35 -13.38 10.51 1.23
N LEU A 36 -12.07 10.28 1.16
CA LEU A 36 -11.16 11.08 0.36
C LEU A 36 -11.45 10.77 -1.11
N LEU A 37 -11.75 11.83 -1.85
CA LEU A 37 -11.87 11.82 -3.31
C LEU A 37 -10.63 11.17 -3.94
N PRO A 38 -10.71 10.64 -5.17
CA PRO A 38 -9.60 9.94 -5.81
C PRO A 38 -8.32 10.79 -5.70
N MET A 39 -7.40 10.32 -4.87
CA MET A 39 -6.09 10.93 -4.61
C MET A 39 -6.06 12.34 -3.99
N SER A 40 -6.92 12.69 -3.04
CA SER A 40 -6.56 13.83 -2.17
C SER A 40 -5.35 13.45 -1.29
N LEU A 41 -4.16 13.79 -1.79
CA LEU A 41 -2.95 14.27 -1.10
C LEU A 41 -2.48 13.53 0.16
N THR A 42 -2.65 12.22 0.23
CA THR A 42 -2.07 11.43 1.31
C THR A 42 -1.11 10.43 0.67
N GLN A 43 0.19 10.66 0.91
CA GLN A 43 1.27 9.81 0.43
C GLN A 43 1.00 8.36 0.84
N SER A 44 1.12 7.43 -0.09
CA SER A 44 1.12 6.01 0.27
C SER A 44 2.47 5.63 0.85
N LEU A 45 2.50 4.68 1.77
CA LEU A 45 3.75 4.16 2.31
C LEU A 45 4.08 2.82 1.65
N VAL A 46 5.38 2.61 1.41
CA VAL A 46 5.87 1.28 1.04
C VAL A 46 5.57 0.30 2.16
N GLY A 47 5.07 -0.88 1.80
CA GLY A 47 4.54 -1.89 2.71
C GLY A 47 3.03 -1.79 2.92
N GLU A 48 2.36 -0.70 2.53
CA GLU A 48 0.89 -0.63 2.59
C GLU A 48 0.22 -1.53 1.55
N HIS A 49 -0.98 -1.98 1.89
CA HIS A 49 -1.93 -2.50 0.92
C HIS A 49 -2.77 -1.35 0.35
N PHE A 50 -2.63 -1.10 -0.94
CA PHE A 50 -3.52 -0.24 -1.70
C PHE A 50 -4.83 -0.99 -1.97
N THR A 51 -5.96 -0.41 -1.59
CA THR A 51 -7.31 -0.88 -1.96
C THR A 51 -8.04 0.25 -2.67
N GLY A 52 -8.52 -0.02 -3.89
CA GLY A 52 -9.29 0.92 -4.70
C GLY A 52 -10.68 0.39 -5.00
N TYR A 53 -11.70 1.22 -4.79
CA TYR A 53 -13.06 0.98 -5.27
C TYR A 53 -13.29 1.76 -6.56
N LEU A 54 -13.79 1.08 -7.59
CA LEU A 54 -14.12 1.64 -8.88
C LEU A 54 -15.63 1.50 -9.09
N ASN A 55 -16.25 2.56 -9.57
CA ASN A 55 -17.66 2.58 -9.93
C ASN A 55 -17.81 3.17 -11.34
N LEU A 56 -18.32 2.37 -12.26
CA LEU A 56 -18.60 2.75 -13.63
C LEU A 56 -20.11 2.87 -13.79
N SER A 57 -20.63 4.09 -13.86
CA SER A 57 -22.07 4.35 -13.94
C SER A 57 -22.49 4.70 -15.37
N ASN A 58 -23.63 4.20 -15.82
CA ASN A 58 -24.29 4.69 -17.03
C ASN A 58 -25.14 5.93 -16.69
N ILE A 59 -24.68 7.10 -17.14
CA ILE A 59 -25.38 8.37 -16.94
C ILE A 59 -26.23 8.77 -18.14
N SER A 60 -26.23 7.95 -19.21
CA SER A 60 -27.05 8.20 -20.38
C SER A 60 -28.49 7.72 -20.15
N ALA A 61 -29.41 8.14 -21.03
CA ALA A 61 -30.82 7.74 -20.96
C ALA A 61 -31.09 6.35 -21.59
N ILE A 62 -30.07 5.66 -22.10
CA ILE A 62 -30.21 4.43 -22.88
C ILE A 62 -29.23 3.38 -22.33
N ALA A 63 -29.58 2.10 -22.44
CA ALA A 63 -28.69 1.01 -22.08
C ALA A 63 -27.41 1.00 -22.94
N VAL A 64 -26.27 0.76 -22.28
CA VAL A 64 -24.95 0.60 -22.92
C VAL A 64 -24.58 -0.87 -22.92
N LYS A 65 -24.12 -1.41 -24.04
CA LYS A 65 -23.82 -2.84 -24.18
C LYS A 65 -22.32 -3.13 -24.14
N ASP A 66 -21.99 -4.40 -23.88
CA ASP A 66 -20.62 -4.93 -23.89
C ASP A 66 -19.64 -4.11 -23.04
N VAL A 67 -20.05 -3.75 -21.82
CA VAL A 67 -19.27 -2.90 -20.93
C VAL A 67 -18.16 -3.71 -20.27
N GLY A 68 -16.92 -3.41 -20.63
CA GLY A 68 -15.70 -4.00 -20.09
C GLY A 68 -14.88 -2.98 -19.30
N LEU A 69 -14.26 -3.42 -18.21
CA LEU A 69 -13.33 -2.64 -17.41
C LEU A 69 -12.03 -3.43 -17.22
N LYS A 70 -10.92 -2.83 -17.63
CA LYS A 70 -9.57 -3.32 -17.33
C LYS A 70 -8.86 -2.30 -16.43
N VAL A 71 -8.33 -2.77 -15.31
CA VAL A 71 -7.58 -1.95 -14.35
C VAL A 71 -6.15 -2.45 -14.30
N GLU A 72 -5.23 -1.55 -14.59
CA GLU A 72 -3.80 -1.82 -14.59
C GLU A 72 -3.11 -0.90 -13.60
N LEU A 73 -2.12 -1.44 -12.87
CA LEU A 73 -1.27 -0.68 -11.98
C LEU A 73 0.17 -0.77 -12.48
N GLN A 74 0.79 0.39 -12.69
CA GLN A 74 2.16 0.50 -13.16
C GLN A 74 3.02 1.23 -12.12
N ILE A 75 4.25 0.76 -11.92
CA ILE A 75 5.30 1.49 -11.19
C ILE A 75 6.55 1.60 -12.06
N GLY A 76 7.03 2.82 -12.25
CA GLY A 76 8.15 3.12 -13.14
C GLY A 76 7.87 2.72 -14.60
N ASN A 77 8.92 2.39 -15.34
CA ASN A 77 8.83 2.10 -16.78
C ASN A 77 8.71 0.61 -17.13
N THR A 78 8.86 -0.29 -16.14
CA THR A 78 9.06 -1.72 -16.41
C THR A 78 8.00 -2.61 -15.75
N SER A 79 7.39 -2.17 -14.65
CA SER A 79 6.51 -3.02 -13.86
C SER A 79 5.05 -2.62 -14.07
N LYS A 80 4.30 -3.43 -14.81
CA LYS A 80 2.87 -3.24 -15.07
C LYS A 80 2.10 -4.51 -14.73
N TYR A 81 1.07 -4.35 -13.92
CA TYR A 81 0.25 -5.44 -13.38
C TYR A 81 -1.21 -5.20 -13.77
N THR A 82 -1.92 -6.24 -14.21
CA THR A 82 -3.37 -6.17 -14.35
C THR A 82 -4.00 -6.55 -13.01
N LEU A 83 -4.72 -5.63 -12.39
CA LEU A 83 -5.40 -5.87 -11.11
C LEU A 83 -6.81 -6.43 -11.31
N PHE A 84 -7.46 -6.05 -12.41
CA PHE A 84 -8.82 -6.48 -12.73
C PHE A 84 -9.05 -6.42 -14.24
N ASN A 85 -9.84 -7.35 -14.78
CA ASN A 85 -10.16 -7.36 -16.21
C ASN A 85 -11.51 -8.05 -16.48
N SER A 86 -12.60 -7.28 -16.51
CA SER A 86 -13.89 -7.77 -16.99
C SER A 86 -14.05 -7.68 -18.50
N ALA A 87 -13.10 -7.10 -19.25
CA ALA A 87 -13.19 -7.05 -20.71
C ALA A 87 -13.11 -8.45 -21.37
N VAL A 88 -12.64 -9.48 -20.63
CA VAL A 88 -12.67 -10.89 -21.06
C VAL A 88 -14.08 -11.48 -20.99
N SER A 89 -14.94 -10.94 -20.13
CA SER A 89 -16.33 -11.35 -19.91
C SER A 89 -17.16 -10.10 -19.60
N PRO A 90 -17.40 -9.25 -20.61
CA PRO A 90 -17.99 -7.93 -20.41
C PRO A 90 -19.44 -8.03 -19.92
N VAL A 91 -19.89 -7.00 -19.22
CA VAL A 91 -21.29 -6.85 -18.82
C VAL A 91 -22.12 -6.63 -20.08
N ALA A 92 -23.04 -7.55 -20.36
CA ALA A 92 -23.79 -7.58 -21.62
C ALA A 92 -24.61 -6.30 -21.88
N SER A 93 -25.25 -5.77 -20.84
CA SER A 93 -26.02 -4.53 -20.87
C SER A 93 -25.96 -3.86 -19.52
N LEU A 94 -25.70 -2.55 -19.50
CA LEU A 94 -25.78 -1.69 -18.33
C LEU A 94 -26.90 -0.67 -18.58
N GLU A 95 -28.01 -0.81 -17.86
CA GLU A 95 -29.20 0.02 -18.07
C GLU A 95 -28.98 1.48 -17.65
N ALA A 96 -29.89 2.37 -18.06
CA ALA A 96 -29.81 3.78 -17.69
C ALA A 96 -29.91 3.95 -16.17
N GLY A 97 -28.90 4.60 -15.56
CA GLY A 97 -28.81 4.78 -14.12
C GLY A 97 -28.15 3.63 -13.36
N ASP A 98 -27.92 2.48 -13.99
CA ASP A 98 -27.20 1.37 -13.39
C ASP A 98 -25.68 1.62 -13.36
N PHE A 99 -25.00 0.81 -12.54
CA PHE A 99 -23.56 0.87 -12.41
C PHE A 99 -22.95 -0.52 -12.32
N PHE A 100 -21.66 -0.58 -12.64
CA PHE A 100 -20.80 -1.73 -12.48
C PHE A 100 -19.64 -1.33 -11.57
N ASP A 101 -19.37 -2.10 -10.52
CA ASP A 101 -18.32 -1.82 -9.56
C ASP A 101 -17.25 -2.92 -9.49
N ALA A 102 -16.07 -2.52 -9.03
CA ALA A 102 -14.95 -3.43 -8.81
C ALA A 102 -14.09 -2.94 -7.66
N VAL A 103 -13.53 -3.87 -6.89
CA VAL A 103 -12.50 -3.59 -5.88
C VAL A 103 -11.18 -4.17 -6.37
N VAL A 104 -10.13 -3.36 -6.33
CA VAL A 104 -8.77 -3.78 -6.68
C VAL A 104 -7.85 -3.62 -5.49
N GLU A 105 -6.92 -4.56 -5.35
CA GLU A 105 -5.95 -4.55 -4.27
C GLU A 105 -4.53 -4.79 -4.78
N SER A 106 -3.54 -4.15 -4.16
CA SER A 106 -2.13 -4.37 -4.47
C SER A 106 -1.23 -3.97 -3.30
N SER A 107 -0.21 -4.79 -3.01
CA SER A 107 0.83 -4.41 -2.04
C SER A 107 1.84 -3.48 -2.70
N LEU A 108 2.09 -2.32 -2.07
CA LEU A 108 3.07 -1.34 -2.55
C LEU A 108 4.46 -1.74 -2.07
N ARG A 109 5.25 -2.35 -2.94
CA ARG A 109 6.56 -2.93 -2.58
C ARG A 109 7.72 -1.96 -2.74
N ASP A 110 7.59 -1.03 -3.67
CA ASP A 110 8.68 -0.16 -4.08
C ASP A 110 8.27 1.30 -3.94
N ALA A 111 9.24 2.14 -3.59
CA ALA A 111 9.04 3.57 -3.59
C ALA A 111 9.04 4.10 -5.03
N GLY A 112 8.12 5.01 -5.33
CA GLY A 112 7.99 5.58 -6.67
C GLY A 112 6.59 6.11 -6.96
N VAL A 113 6.36 6.51 -8.20
CA VAL A 113 5.04 6.96 -8.65
C VAL A 113 4.32 5.77 -9.27
N TYR A 114 3.20 5.40 -8.65
CA TYR A 114 2.27 4.43 -9.18
C TYR A 114 1.25 5.12 -10.11
N VAL A 115 0.90 4.45 -11.20
CA VAL A 115 -0.12 4.88 -12.15
C VAL A 115 -1.18 3.80 -12.24
N LEU A 116 -2.38 4.09 -11.75
CA LEU A 116 -3.57 3.26 -11.90
C LEU A 116 -4.31 3.68 -13.17
N THR A 117 -4.28 2.83 -14.19
CA THR A 117 -4.94 3.06 -15.48
C THR A 117 -6.21 2.21 -15.54
N CYS A 118 -7.34 2.87 -15.70
CA CYS A 118 -8.64 2.23 -15.91
C CYS A 118 -9.02 2.40 -17.38
N ILE A 119 -9.19 1.29 -18.09
CA ILE A 119 -9.55 1.23 -19.50
C ILE A 119 -10.96 0.68 -19.58
N ILE A 120 -11.87 1.46 -20.15
CA ILE A 120 -13.28 1.12 -20.29
C ILE A 120 -13.55 0.88 -21.76
N SER A 121 -14.12 -0.28 -22.09
CA SER A 121 -14.62 -0.62 -23.43
C SER A 121 -16.13 -0.77 -23.39
N TYR A 122 -16.83 -0.33 -24.45
CA TYR A 122 -18.28 -0.47 -24.55
C TYR A 122 -18.76 -0.33 -26.00
N ALA A 123 -19.93 -0.89 -26.31
CA ALA A 123 -20.63 -0.65 -27.56
C ALA A 123 -21.48 0.62 -27.47
N ALA A 124 -21.24 1.58 -28.35
CA ALA A 124 -21.94 2.87 -28.37
C ALA A 124 -23.46 2.69 -28.59
N PRO A 125 -24.31 3.34 -27.77
CA PRO A 125 -25.76 3.25 -27.92
C PRO A 125 -26.21 3.66 -29.34
N GLY A 126 -27.12 2.87 -29.93
CA GLY A 126 -27.72 3.15 -31.24
C GLY A 126 -26.86 2.76 -32.46
N THR A 127 -25.53 2.82 -32.38
CA THR A 127 -24.65 2.44 -33.51
C THR A 127 -24.00 1.07 -33.33
N GLY A 128 -23.82 0.58 -32.10
CA GLY A 128 -23.11 -0.65 -31.80
C GLY A 128 -21.59 -0.58 -32.04
N GLU A 129 -21.07 0.61 -32.35
CA GLU A 129 -19.64 0.85 -32.56
C GLU A 129 -18.86 0.61 -31.26
N GLN A 130 -17.82 -0.22 -31.29
CA GLN A 130 -16.96 -0.44 -30.14
C GLN A 130 -16.12 0.81 -29.86
N ARG A 131 -16.25 1.34 -28.63
CA ARG A 131 -15.53 2.52 -28.16
C ARG A 131 -14.72 2.18 -26.92
N THR A 132 -13.66 2.96 -26.71
CA THR A 132 -12.79 2.79 -25.55
C THR A 132 -12.29 4.15 -25.09
N PHE A 133 -12.31 4.37 -23.78
CA PHE A 133 -11.62 5.49 -23.15
C PHE A 133 -10.82 4.99 -21.95
N SER A 134 -9.86 5.80 -21.51
CA SER A 134 -9.08 5.48 -20.32
C SER A 134 -8.91 6.68 -19.40
N ARG A 135 -8.83 6.41 -18.10
CA ARG A 135 -8.52 7.39 -17.06
C ARG A 135 -7.33 6.87 -16.26
N SER A 136 -6.35 7.73 -16.03
CA SER A 136 -5.13 7.40 -15.28
C SER A 136 -5.04 8.24 -14.01
N TYR A 137 -4.70 7.58 -12.90
CA TYR A 137 -4.59 8.18 -11.57
C TYR A 137 -3.17 7.94 -11.05
N ARG A 138 -2.44 9.00 -10.69
CA ARG A 138 -1.03 8.92 -10.29
C ARG A 138 -0.82 9.20 -8.80
N PHE A 139 -0.26 8.27 -8.05
CA PHE A 139 0.00 8.48 -6.62
C PHE A 139 1.42 8.07 -6.22
N PRO A 140 2.08 8.82 -5.32
CA PRO A 140 3.39 8.45 -4.83
C PRO A 140 3.29 7.39 -3.72
N ALA A 141 4.23 6.45 -3.73
CA ALA A 141 4.60 5.62 -2.58
C ALA A 141 6.00 6.01 -2.09
N ILE A 142 6.12 6.28 -0.80
CA ILE A 142 7.38 6.71 -0.17
C ILE A 142 7.86 5.68 0.84
N GLN A 143 9.18 5.62 1.05
CA GLN A 143 9.73 4.86 2.15
C GLN A 143 9.30 5.48 3.49
N PRO A 144 8.65 4.73 4.39
CA PRO A 144 8.21 5.28 5.68
C PRO A 144 9.38 5.57 6.62
N PHE A 145 10.50 4.86 6.45
CA PHE A 145 11.66 4.97 7.31
C PHE A 145 12.93 5.26 6.51
N ALA A 146 13.77 6.13 7.06
CA ALA A 146 15.19 6.17 6.71
C ALA A 146 15.93 5.24 7.67
N VAL A 147 16.66 4.26 7.14
CA VAL A 147 17.39 3.27 7.95
C VAL A 147 18.89 3.49 7.76
N SER A 148 19.60 3.66 8.86
CA SER A 148 21.07 3.67 8.90
C SER A 148 21.56 2.54 9.81
N HIS A 149 22.77 2.05 9.58
CA HIS A 149 23.33 0.98 10.39
C HIS A 149 24.81 1.19 10.71
N ARG A 150 25.24 0.63 11.84
CA ARG A 150 26.63 0.55 12.27
C ARG A 150 26.92 -0.86 12.75
N ILE A 151 28.05 -1.41 12.32
CA ILE A 151 28.48 -2.77 12.69
C ILE A 151 29.72 -2.64 13.57
N ALA A 152 29.72 -3.31 14.71
CA ALA A 152 30.87 -3.46 15.59
C ALA A 152 31.12 -4.94 15.85
N GLN A 153 32.38 -5.37 15.79
CA GLN A 153 32.76 -6.74 16.13
C GLN A 153 33.25 -6.77 17.59
N LEU A 154 32.68 -7.67 18.39
CA LEU A 154 33.09 -7.92 19.76
C LEU A 154 33.31 -9.42 19.93
N ASP A 155 34.56 -9.82 20.12
CA ASP A 155 34.99 -11.22 20.16
C ASP A 155 34.48 -12.05 18.97
N ARG A 156 33.60 -13.04 19.24
CA ARG A 156 32.96 -13.92 18.24
C ARG A 156 31.57 -13.45 17.79
N GLN A 157 31.15 -12.25 18.19
CA GLN A 157 29.81 -11.72 17.91
C GLN A 157 29.88 -10.43 17.10
N LEU A 158 28.87 -10.21 16.26
CA LEU A 158 28.67 -8.95 15.57
C LEU A 158 27.52 -8.20 16.23
N LEU A 159 27.77 -6.96 16.64
CA LEU A 159 26.75 -6.02 17.06
C LEU A 159 26.35 -5.18 15.86
N VAL A 160 25.06 -5.17 15.54
CA VAL A 160 24.47 -4.38 14.47
C VAL A 160 23.50 -3.39 15.10
N GLU A 161 23.90 -2.12 15.17
CA GLU A 161 22.98 -1.05 15.52
C GLU A 161 22.28 -0.55 14.26
N CYS A 162 20.96 -0.62 14.23
CA CYS A 162 20.10 -0.06 13.20
C CYS A 162 19.34 1.14 13.76
N SER A 163 19.56 2.33 13.21
CA SER A 163 18.78 3.51 13.54
C SER A 163 17.70 3.73 12.49
N VAL A 164 16.45 3.73 12.95
CA VAL A 164 15.24 3.90 12.14
C VAL A 164 14.67 5.28 12.42
N GLU A 165 14.60 6.12 11.40
CA GLU A 165 14.02 7.47 11.47
C GLU A 165 12.69 7.51 10.72
N ASN A 166 11.64 8.06 11.34
CA ASN A 166 10.36 8.29 10.68
C ASN A 166 10.46 9.43 9.66
N ALA A 167 10.44 9.06 8.38
CA ALA A 167 10.54 9.97 7.24
C ALA A 167 9.17 10.52 6.77
N THR A 168 8.07 10.12 7.42
CA THR A 168 6.71 10.53 7.06
C THR A 168 6.29 11.83 7.75
N GLN A 169 5.15 12.39 7.32
CA GLN A 169 4.56 13.56 7.98
C GLN A 169 3.76 13.20 9.24
N GLY A 170 3.32 11.94 9.36
CA GLY A 170 2.54 11.43 10.48
C GLY A 170 3.41 10.81 11.56
N SER A 171 2.79 10.43 12.68
CA SER A 171 3.47 9.60 13.69
C SER A 171 3.27 8.12 13.33
N ILE A 172 4.30 7.31 13.55
CA ILE A 172 4.28 5.86 13.30
C ILE A 172 4.56 5.14 14.60
N TYR A 173 3.76 4.11 14.88
CA TYR A 173 4.04 3.18 15.95
C TYR A 173 4.88 2.02 15.44
N LEU A 174 6.04 1.79 16.06
CA LEU A 174 6.87 0.63 15.81
C LEU A 174 6.44 -0.49 16.76
N SER A 175 5.80 -1.52 16.20
CA SER A 175 5.27 -2.66 16.95
C SER A 175 6.24 -3.83 17.07
N SER A 176 7.08 -4.04 16.06
CA SER A 176 8.02 -5.15 16.01
C SER A 176 9.19 -4.81 15.10
N SER A 177 10.34 -5.38 15.41
CA SER A 177 11.54 -5.28 14.59
C SER A 177 12.27 -6.62 14.53
N ARG A 178 12.78 -6.96 13.36
CA ARG A 178 13.56 -8.17 13.12
C ARG A 178 14.68 -7.85 12.12
N LEU A 179 15.84 -8.44 12.34
CA LEU A 179 16.95 -8.42 11.40
C LEU A 179 17.06 -9.82 10.78
N ASP A 180 16.92 -9.91 9.47
CA ASP A 180 17.12 -11.17 8.74
C ASP A 180 18.58 -11.30 8.31
N CYS A 181 19.12 -12.49 8.49
CA CYS A 181 20.52 -12.81 8.18
C CYS A 181 20.62 -13.89 7.10
N ALA A 182 21.79 -13.98 6.47
CA ALA A 182 22.11 -15.09 5.57
C ALA A 182 22.08 -16.45 6.31
N GLU A 183 22.01 -17.54 5.55
CA GLU A 183 22.03 -18.89 6.11
C GLU A 183 23.25 -19.11 7.03
N GLY A 184 23.02 -19.81 8.15
CA GLY A 184 24.03 -20.05 9.19
C GLY A 184 24.21 -18.92 10.19
N LEU A 185 23.58 -17.75 10.00
CA LEU A 185 23.62 -16.63 10.94
C LEU A 185 22.25 -16.39 11.58
N LYS A 186 22.27 -16.00 12.87
CA LYS A 186 21.07 -15.65 13.62
C LYS A 186 21.26 -14.30 14.29
N ALA A 187 20.29 -13.40 14.08
CA ALA A 187 20.20 -12.14 14.82
C ALA A 187 19.23 -12.28 16.00
N THR A 188 19.60 -11.70 17.13
CA THR A 188 18.73 -11.49 18.29
C THR A 188 18.74 -10.02 18.67
N LEU A 189 17.56 -9.42 18.83
CA LEU A 189 17.45 -8.05 19.31
C LEU A 189 17.92 -8.00 20.77
N LEU A 190 18.88 -7.15 21.05
CA LEU A 190 19.22 -6.75 22.41
C LEU A 190 18.18 -5.73 22.85
N SER A 191 17.12 -6.19 23.52
CA SER A 191 16.25 -5.27 24.24
C SER A 191 17.09 -4.50 25.23
N GLY A 192 16.94 -3.16 25.29
CA GLY A 192 17.49 -2.38 26.39
C GLY A 192 17.06 -3.06 27.68
N ALA A 193 18.03 -3.41 28.52
CA ALA A 193 17.75 -3.95 29.85
C ALA A 193 17.00 -2.89 30.63
N ASP A 194 15.67 -2.96 30.61
CA ASP A 194 14.70 -2.34 31.54
C ASP A 194 13.29 -2.66 31.01
N ASP A 195 12.75 -3.86 31.31
CA ASP A 195 11.29 -4.06 31.37
C ASP A 195 10.94 -5.17 32.37
N ASP A 196 11.07 -4.84 33.66
CA ASP A 196 10.39 -5.55 34.74
C ASP A 196 8.92 -5.08 34.72
N GLY A 197 8.08 -5.66 33.85
CA GLY A 197 6.63 -5.45 33.93
C GLY A 197 5.85 -5.34 32.62
N GLY A 198 5.70 -6.46 31.90
CA GLY A 198 4.44 -6.84 31.24
C GLY A 198 3.70 -5.77 30.42
N GLY A 199 4.30 -5.28 29.33
CA GLY A 199 3.57 -4.64 28.25
C GLY A 199 4.50 -4.32 27.11
N SER A 200 4.30 -4.92 25.92
CA SER A 200 5.07 -4.57 24.72
C SER A 200 4.89 -3.07 24.42
N SER A 201 5.80 -2.22 24.89
CA SER A 201 5.71 -0.78 24.73
C SER A 201 5.91 -0.45 23.25
N MET A 202 4.80 -0.26 22.54
CA MET A 202 4.83 0.12 21.13
C MET A 202 5.50 1.50 21.01
N GLN A 203 6.66 1.57 20.35
CA GLN A 203 7.46 2.80 20.32
C GLN A 203 6.84 3.80 19.34
N LEU A 204 6.40 4.96 19.82
CA LEU A 204 5.86 6.02 18.97
C LEU A 204 6.98 6.89 18.39
N LEU A 205 7.12 6.86 17.06
CA LEU A 205 8.01 7.74 16.31
C LEU A 205 7.21 8.90 15.73
N LYS A 206 7.36 10.09 16.31
CA LYS A 206 6.85 11.34 15.70
C LYS A 206 7.61 11.63 14.40
N LYS A 207 7.13 12.59 13.60
CA LYS A 207 7.83 13.05 12.39
C LYS A 207 9.29 13.41 12.70
N GLY A 208 10.23 12.81 11.98
CA GLY A 208 11.68 12.98 12.18
C GLY A 208 12.22 12.38 13.48
N GLY A 209 11.39 11.65 14.24
CA GLY A 209 11.84 10.91 15.42
C GLY A 209 12.58 9.64 15.00
N SER A 210 13.66 9.33 15.73
CA SER A 210 14.49 8.15 15.47
C SER A 210 14.53 7.21 16.66
N HIS A 211 14.73 5.92 16.39
CA HIS A 211 14.93 4.88 17.39
C HIS A 211 16.01 3.91 16.94
N SER A 212 16.98 3.66 17.83
CA SER A 212 18.05 2.69 17.61
C SER A 212 17.66 1.33 18.15
N LEU A 213 17.85 0.31 17.32
CA LEU A 213 17.69 -1.09 17.64
C LEU A 213 19.06 -1.75 17.54
N VAL A 214 19.49 -2.49 18.55
CA VAL A 214 20.78 -3.18 18.54
C VAL A 214 20.55 -4.68 18.45
N PHE A 215 21.15 -5.34 17.48
CA PHE A 215 21.09 -6.78 17.29
C PHE A 215 22.45 -7.41 17.53
N THR A 216 22.49 -8.53 18.25
CA THR A 216 23.63 -9.45 18.23
C THR A 216 23.43 -10.48 17.15
N VAL A 217 24.43 -10.65 16.29
CA VAL A 217 24.47 -11.68 15.25
C VAL A 217 25.53 -12.70 15.62
N THR A 218 25.12 -13.97 15.71
CA THR A 218 25.99 -15.11 16.05
C THR A 218 25.91 -16.18 14.97
N SER A 219 26.97 -16.99 14.87
CA SER A 219 26.93 -18.22 14.07
C SER A 219 25.95 -19.22 14.70
N SER A 220 25.15 -19.87 13.89
CA SER A 220 24.21 -20.90 14.32
C SER A 220 24.92 -22.20 14.71
N ASP A 221 26.17 -22.37 14.26
CA ASP A 221 26.99 -23.57 14.47
C ASP A 221 27.75 -23.59 15.81
N ASP A 222 27.66 -22.52 16.62
CA ASP A 222 28.41 -22.39 17.87
C ASP A 222 27.80 -23.19 19.05
N SER A 223 26.91 -24.15 18.77
CA SER A 223 26.30 -25.05 19.77
C SER A 223 27.10 -26.34 20.03
N LEU A 224 28.35 -26.45 19.59
CA LEU A 224 29.14 -27.70 19.67
C LEU A 224 30.51 -27.62 20.35
N ASP A 225 30.81 -26.58 21.13
CA ASP A 225 32.05 -26.53 21.93
C ASP A 225 31.79 -26.41 23.45
N SER A 226 30.93 -27.27 24.00
CA SER A 226 30.78 -27.45 25.47
C SER A 226 31.01 -28.87 25.98
N LEU A 227 31.65 -29.74 25.20
CA LEU A 227 32.11 -31.05 25.66
C LEU A 227 33.41 -31.49 24.95
N ALA A 228 34.57 -31.14 25.53
CA ALA A 228 35.76 -31.98 25.67
C ALA A 228 36.91 -31.19 26.33
#